data_AF-A0A6G6PJ95-F1
#
_entry.id   AF-A0A6G6PJ95-F1
#
_cell.length_a   1.000
_cell.length_b   1.000
_cell.length_c   1.000
_cell.angle_alpha   90.00
_cell.angle_beta   90.00
_cell.angle_gamma   90.00
#
_symmetry.space_group_name_H-M   'P 1'
#
loop_
_entity.id
_entity.type
_entity.pdbx_description
1 polymer ?
#
loop_
_entity_poly.entity_id
_entity_poly.type
_entity_poly.pdbx_seq_one_letter_code
_entity_poly.pdbx_strand_id
1 'polypeptide(L)'
;MKRIKTKLLIVLLLALGVFAYHSYTSIGDSDVKNEAQSMVEKKLGNASVIEFSDVDIVQKSEFKEGESYRVCGLYRLSSQDSSLPFVANVSIKEGRFSEHGQLIISETPELQFSIEQLCVKKTTN
;
A
#
# COMPACT_ATOMS: atom_id res chain seq x y z
N MET A 1 7.57 -22.37 -44.46
CA MET A 1 6.69 -22.37 -43.26
C MET A 1 7.39 -22.63 -41.92
N LYS A 2 8.31 -23.61 -41.77
CA LYS A 2 8.98 -23.88 -40.46
C LYS A 2 9.68 -22.66 -39.84
N ARG A 3 10.45 -21.88 -40.61
CA ARG A 3 11.18 -20.69 -40.13
C ARG A 3 10.27 -19.55 -39.62
N ILE A 4 9.07 -19.39 -40.18
CA ILE A 4 8.11 -18.36 -39.76
C ILE A 4 7.49 -18.75 -38.41
N LYS A 5 7.14 -20.03 -38.23
CA LYS A 5 6.61 -20.56 -36.97
C LYS A 5 7.62 -20.42 -35.82
N THR A 6 8.90 -20.69 -36.08
CA THR A 6 9.97 -20.54 -35.06
C THR A 6 10.19 -19.08 -34.67
N LYS A 7 10.18 -18.14 -35.64
CA LYS A 7 10.29 -16.70 -35.34
C LYS A 7 9.10 -16.19 -34.52
N LEU A 8 7.88 -16.64 -34.87
CA LEU A 8 6.67 -16.29 -34.12
C LEU A 8 6.73 -16.81 -32.69
N LEU A 9 7.21 -18.03 -32.48
CA LEU A 9 7.39 -18.63 -31.16
C LEU A 9 8.39 -17.85 -30.30
N ILE A 10 9.50 -17.41 -30.87
CA ILE A 10 10.50 -16.59 -30.15
C ILE A 10 9.91 -15.23 -29.75
N VAL A 11 9.17 -14.57 -30.65
CA VAL A 11 8.49 -13.31 -30.34
C VAL A 11 7.46 -13.50 -29.21
N LEU A 12 6.73 -14.60 -29.23
CA LEU A 12 5.75 -14.92 -28.19
C LEU A 12 6.42 -15.19 -26.83
N LEU A 13 7.55 -15.89 -26.82
CA LEU A 13 8.34 -16.13 -25.61
C LEU A 13 8.94 -14.85 -25.04
N LEU A 14 9.43 -13.95 -25.90
CA LEU A 14 9.93 -12.63 -25.47
C LEU A 14 8.81 -11.77 -24.89
N ALA A 15 7.63 -11.74 -25.52
CA ALA A 15 6.47 -11.02 -25.01
C ALA A 15 6.02 -11.55 -23.64
N LEU A 16 5.98 -12.88 -23.47
CA LEU A 16 5.68 -13.51 -22.17
C LEU A 16 6.75 -13.19 -21.12
N GLY A 17 8.03 -13.16 -21.49
CA GLY A 17 9.11 -12.79 -20.58
C GLY A 17 9.01 -11.34 -20.09
N VAL A 18 8.70 -10.40 -20.98
CA VAL A 18 8.50 -8.98 -20.63
C VAL A 18 7.25 -8.81 -19.75
N PHE A 19 6.16 -9.51 -20.07
CA PHE A 19 4.93 -9.44 -19.29
C PHE A 19 5.08 -10.04 -17.88
N ALA A 20 5.79 -11.17 -17.77
CA ALA A 20 6.14 -11.76 -16.49
C ALA A 20 7.03 -10.83 -15.65
N TYR A 21 8.00 -10.16 -16.26
CA TYR A 21 8.85 -9.18 -15.58
C TYR A 21 8.05 -7.98 -15.06
N HIS A 22 7.14 -7.42 -15.88
CA HIS A 22 6.25 -6.33 -15.45
C HIS A 22 5.29 -6.73 -14.34
N SER A 23 4.74 -7.94 -14.40
CA SER A 23 3.84 -8.44 -13.35
C SER A 23 4.57 -8.65 -12.02
N TYR A 24 5.85 -9.02 -12.07
CA TYR A 24 6.68 -9.22 -10.87
C TYR A 24 7.12 -7.89 -10.22
N THR A 25 7.28 -6.82 -10.99
CA THR A 25 7.75 -5.53 -10.48
C THR A 25 6.63 -4.52 -10.20
N SER A 26 5.39 -4.87 -10.50
CA SER A 26 4.22 -4.02 -10.26
C SER A 26 3.82 -4.09 -8.78
N ILE A 27 3.92 -2.97 -8.07
CA ILE A 27 3.33 -2.81 -6.74
C ILE A 27 1.83 -2.55 -6.92
N GLY A 28 0.98 -3.41 -6.34
CA GLY A 28 -0.46 -3.28 -6.38
C GLY A 28 -1.06 -2.69 -5.11
N ASP A 29 -2.38 -2.44 -5.13
CA ASP A 29 -3.12 -1.91 -3.98
C ASP A 29 -2.97 -2.77 -2.72
N SER A 30 -2.90 -4.10 -2.86
CA SER A 30 -2.67 -5.00 -1.73
C SER A 30 -1.30 -4.78 -1.09
N ASP A 31 -0.27 -4.56 -1.90
CA ASP A 31 1.09 -4.31 -1.41
C ASP A 31 1.16 -2.97 -0.67
N VAL A 32 0.46 -1.95 -1.19
CA VAL A 32 0.32 -0.65 -0.53
C VAL A 32 -0.37 -0.78 0.83
N LYS A 33 -1.46 -1.55 0.91
CA LYS A 33 -2.16 -1.81 2.19
C LYS A 33 -1.26 -2.57 3.16
N ASN A 34 -0.52 -3.57 2.69
CA ASN A 34 0.41 -4.34 3.51
C ASN A 34 1.58 -3.48 4.01
N GLU A 35 2.12 -2.58 3.19
CA GLU A 35 3.18 -1.66 3.64
C GLU A 35 2.65 -0.70 4.72
N ALA A 36 1.43 -0.20 4.59
CA ALA A 36 0.81 0.62 5.63
C ALA A 36 0.67 -0.13 6.97
N GLN A 37 0.28 -1.40 6.94
CA GLN A 37 0.22 -2.26 8.13
C GLN A 37 1.62 -2.49 8.73
N SER A 38 2.60 -2.80 7.90
CA SER A 38 4.02 -2.94 8.27
C SER A 38 4.58 -1.68 8.94
N MET A 39 4.18 -0.49 8.51
CA MET A 39 4.55 0.76 9.18
C MET A 39 3.99 0.84 10.60
N VAL A 40 2.73 0.42 10.82
CA VAL A 40 2.10 0.36 12.16
C VAL A 40 2.83 -0.63 13.06
N GLU A 41 3.12 -1.83 12.54
CA GLU A 41 3.88 -2.86 13.26
C GLU A 41 5.26 -2.36 13.69
N LYS A 42 6.00 -1.74 12.76
CA LYS A 42 7.32 -1.14 13.05
C LYS A 42 7.25 -0.06 14.12
N LYS A 43 6.20 0.77 14.12
CA LYS A 43 6.02 1.88 15.07
C LYS A 43 5.67 1.40 16.47
N LEU A 44 4.79 0.41 16.59
CA LEU A 44 4.34 -0.15 17.86
C LEU A 44 5.32 -1.17 18.44
N GLY A 45 6.27 -1.63 17.62
CA GLY A 45 7.26 -2.63 17.97
C GLY A 45 6.68 -4.04 17.87
N ASN A 46 7.51 -5.00 17.50
CA ASN A 46 7.15 -6.42 17.28
C ASN A 46 6.70 -7.17 18.56
N ALA A 47 6.33 -6.47 19.63
CA ALA A 47 6.09 -7.04 20.95
C ALA A 47 4.69 -7.67 21.10
N SER A 48 3.75 -7.33 20.22
CA SER A 48 2.35 -7.77 20.31
C SER A 48 1.78 -8.07 18.94
N VAL A 49 0.95 -9.11 18.85
CA VAL A 49 0.17 -9.40 17.64
C VAL A 49 -0.81 -8.25 17.42
N ILE A 50 -0.78 -7.69 16.21
CA ILE A 50 -1.63 -6.58 15.81
C ILE A 50 -2.66 -7.12 14.82
N GLU A 51 -3.94 -6.86 15.10
CA GLU A 51 -5.02 -7.17 14.18
C GLU A 51 -5.42 -5.93 13.40
N PHE A 52 -5.56 -6.05 12.09
CA PHE A 52 -5.94 -4.96 11.21
C PHE A 52 -7.35 -5.17 10.66
N SER A 53 -8.11 -4.09 10.56
CA SER A 53 -9.47 -4.07 9.99
C SER A 53 -9.71 -2.78 9.22
N ASP A 54 -10.66 -2.81 8.27
CA ASP A 54 -11.06 -1.65 7.45
C ASP A 54 -9.91 -0.90 6.75
N VAL A 55 -8.85 -1.63 6.36
CA VAL A 55 -7.70 -1.05 5.67
C VAL A 55 -8.01 -0.77 4.21
N ASP A 56 -8.14 0.51 3.86
CA ASP A 56 -8.46 0.95 2.51
C ASP A 56 -7.63 2.14 2.04
N ILE A 57 -7.44 2.20 0.72
CA ILE A 57 -6.82 3.36 0.06
C ILE A 57 -7.91 4.41 -0.09
N VAL A 58 -7.79 5.51 0.65
CA VAL A 58 -8.77 6.61 0.63
C VAL A 58 -8.40 7.71 -0.35
N GLN A 59 -7.12 7.80 -0.74
CA GLN A 59 -6.65 8.75 -1.72
C GLN A 59 -5.43 8.20 -2.48
N LYS A 60 -5.42 8.36 -3.80
CA LYS A 60 -4.26 8.16 -4.67
C LYS A 60 -3.85 9.49 -5.28
N SER A 61 -2.56 9.79 -5.28
CA SER A 61 -1.97 10.97 -5.93
C SER A 61 -0.78 10.54 -6.79
N GLU A 62 -0.78 10.91 -8.06
CA GLU A 62 0.31 10.60 -9.00
C GLU A 62 1.15 11.85 -9.25
N PHE A 63 2.47 11.70 -9.30
CA PHE A 63 3.41 12.77 -9.61
C PHE A 63 4.53 12.25 -10.52
N LYS A 64 5.35 13.15 -11.06
CA LYS A 64 6.34 12.83 -12.11
C LYS A 64 7.31 11.69 -11.73
N GLU A 65 7.60 11.54 -10.45
CA GLU A 65 8.60 10.59 -9.91
C GLU A 65 7.97 9.35 -9.26
N GLY A 66 6.64 9.23 -9.26
CA GLY A 66 5.97 8.13 -8.57
C GLY A 66 4.55 8.42 -8.12
N GLU A 67 4.12 7.68 -7.12
CA GLU A 67 2.75 7.68 -6.62
C GLU A 67 2.75 7.79 -5.10
N SER A 68 1.72 8.43 -4.53
CA SER A 68 1.49 8.49 -3.09
C SER A 68 0.06 8.09 -2.79
N TYR A 69 -0.08 7.20 -1.81
CA TYR A 69 -1.31 6.58 -1.39
C TYR A 69 -1.55 6.95 0.06
N ARG A 70 -2.71 7.53 0.34
CA ARG A 70 -3.21 7.62 1.71
C ARG A 70 -4.01 6.36 2.00
N VAL A 71 -3.52 5.59 2.95
CA VAL A 71 -4.17 4.40 3.47
C VAL A 71 -4.72 4.73 4.84
N CYS A 72 -5.99 4.41 5.06
CA CYS A 72 -6.63 4.49 6.36
C CYS A 72 -7.04 3.10 6.80
N GLY A 73 -7.08 2.88 8.10
CA GLY A 73 -7.60 1.64 8.65
C GLY A 73 -7.68 1.69 10.16
N LEU A 74 -8.05 0.55 10.72
CA LEU A 74 -8.13 0.32 12.14
C LEU A 74 -7.12 -0.76 12.52
N TYR A 75 -6.48 -0.61 13.67
CA TYR A 75 -5.64 -1.62 14.27
C TYR A 75 -6.08 -1.90 15.71
N ARG A 76 -5.85 -3.13 16.18
CA ARG A 76 -6.14 -3.54 17.55
C ARG A 76 -4.95 -4.32 18.09
N LEU A 77 -4.47 -3.93 19.26
CA LEU A 77 -3.49 -4.71 20.01
C LEU A 77 -4.20 -5.83 20.75
N SER A 78 -3.61 -7.03 20.85
CA SER A 78 -4.23 -8.13 21.62
C SER A 78 -4.51 -7.80 23.09
N SER A 79 -3.83 -6.78 23.64
CA SER A 79 -4.01 -6.28 25.01
C SER A 79 -5.14 -5.25 25.15
N GLN A 80 -5.79 -4.84 24.06
CA GLN A 80 -6.81 -3.81 24.02
C GLN A 80 -8.11 -4.32 23.40
N ASP A 81 -9.24 -3.93 23.98
CA ASP A 81 -10.56 -4.34 23.48
C ASP A 81 -11.05 -3.47 22.31
N SER A 82 -10.59 -2.22 22.23
CA SER A 82 -11.01 -1.25 21.22
C SER A 82 -10.03 -1.16 20.05
N SER A 83 -10.56 -1.12 18.83
CA SER A 83 -9.79 -0.76 17.64
C SER A 83 -9.47 0.74 17.62
N LEU A 84 -8.26 1.06 17.19
CA LEU A 84 -7.69 2.40 17.09
C LEU A 84 -7.44 2.76 15.62
N PRO A 85 -7.80 3.95 15.15
CA PRO A 85 -7.56 4.33 13.76
C PRO A 85 -6.10 4.70 13.50
N PHE A 86 -5.68 4.48 12.26
CA PHE A 86 -4.42 4.96 11.73
C PHE A 86 -4.59 5.52 10.33
N VAL A 87 -3.68 6.43 9.96
CA VAL A 87 -3.50 6.90 8.59
C VAL A 87 -2.03 6.83 8.22
N ALA A 88 -1.74 6.23 7.07
CA ALA A 88 -0.41 6.13 6.50
C ALA A 88 -0.38 6.77 5.12
N ASN A 89 0.66 7.55 4.83
CA ASN A 89 1.00 7.97 3.48
C ASN A 89 2.13 7.07 2.97
N VAL A 90 1.78 6.12 2.09
CA VAL A 90 2.72 5.21 1.43
C VAL A 90 3.12 5.83 0.09
N SER A 91 4.41 5.98 -0.17
CA SER A 91 4.90 6.53 -1.44
C SER A 91 5.68 5.48 -2.20
N ILE A 92 5.44 5.39 -3.50
CA ILE A 92 6.15 4.51 -4.43
C ILE A 92 6.97 5.39 -5.36
N LYS A 93 8.28 5.11 -5.48
CA LYS A 93 9.17 5.74 -6.47
C LYS A 93 9.95 4.66 -7.17
N GLU A 94 10.06 4.76 -8.50
CA GLU A 94 10.83 3.81 -9.33
C GLU A 94 10.48 2.32 -9.08
N GLY A 95 9.20 2.03 -8.80
CA GLY A 95 8.72 0.66 -8.53
C GLY A 95 9.11 0.12 -7.15
N ARG A 96 9.46 0.98 -6.19
CA ARG A 96 9.79 0.61 -4.81
C ARG A 96 9.09 1.51 -3.80
N PHE A 97 8.81 0.98 -2.61
CA PHE A 97 8.35 1.81 -1.49
C PHE A 97 9.45 2.78 -1.04
N SER A 98 9.07 4.03 -0.84
CA SER A 98 9.94 5.07 -0.29
C SER A 98 10.02 4.96 1.23
N GLU A 99 11.20 5.18 1.78
CA GLU A 99 11.41 5.24 3.24
C GLU A 99 10.77 6.47 3.89
N HIS A 100 10.39 7.48 3.11
CA HIS A 100 9.77 8.72 3.60
C HIS A 100 8.26 8.62 3.82
N GLY A 101 7.75 7.40 4.06
CA GLY A 101 6.37 7.20 4.46
C GLY A 101 6.05 7.93 5.77
N GLN A 102 4.83 8.45 5.89
CA GLN A 102 4.35 9.09 7.11
C GLN A 102 3.27 8.22 7.74
N LEU A 103 3.31 8.04 9.05
CA LEU A 103 2.32 7.31 9.81
C LEU A 103 1.83 8.18 10.97
N ILE A 104 0.51 8.24 11.14
CA ILE A 104 -0.14 8.79 12.32
C ILE A 104 -1.04 7.70 12.90
N ILE A 105 -0.85 7.40 14.18
CA ILE A 105 -1.67 6.48 14.97
C ILE A 105 -2.38 7.26 16.07
N SER A 106 -3.56 6.79 16.49
CA SER A 106 -4.39 7.47 17.49
C SER A 106 -3.88 7.27 18.93
N GLU A 107 -2.69 7.79 19.22
CA GLU A 107 -2.13 7.78 20.59
C GLU A 107 -2.86 8.75 21.53
N THR A 108 -3.50 9.79 20.97
CA THR A 108 -4.28 10.78 21.72
C THR A 108 -5.64 11.05 21.08
N PRO A 109 -6.64 11.56 21.83
CA PRO A 109 -7.94 11.92 21.28
C PRO A 109 -7.89 12.95 20.14
N GLU A 110 -6.94 13.89 20.20
CA GLU A 110 -6.75 14.91 19.16
C GLU A 110 -6.22 14.31 17.86
N LEU A 111 -5.30 13.34 17.98
CA LEU A 111 -4.80 12.58 16.84
C LEU A 111 -5.90 11.70 16.25
N GLN A 112 -6.71 11.04 17.10
CA GLN A 112 -7.85 10.25 16.66
C GLN A 112 -8.80 11.09 15.79
N PHE A 113 -9.23 12.25 16.28
CA PHE A 113 -10.10 13.16 15.53
C PHE A 113 -9.46 13.59 14.20
N SER A 114 -8.15 13.92 14.23
CA SER A 114 -7.43 14.31 13.02
C SER A 114 -7.37 13.19 11.97
N ILE A 115 -7.16 11.95 12.42
CA ILE A 115 -7.16 10.76 11.55
C ILE A 115 -8.55 10.57 10.94
N GLU A 116 -9.61 10.64 11.73
CA GLU A 116 -10.99 10.51 11.24
C GLU A 116 -11.29 11.53 10.13
N GLN A 117 -10.88 12.79 10.30
CA GLN A 117 -11.03 13.83 9.26
C GLN A 117 -10.23 13.52 7.98
N LEU A 118 -9.01 12.99 8.12
CA LEU A 118 -8.15 12.63 6.98
C LEU A 118 -8.64 11.39 6.22
N CYS A 119 -9.40 10.53 6.91
CA CYS A 119 -9.92 9.26 6.41
C CYS A 119 -11.35 9.34 5.87
N VAL A 120 -12.00 10.51 5.94
CA VAL A 120 -13.24 10.76 5.20
C VAL A 120 -12.92 10.64 3.71
N LYS A 121 -13.43 9.58 3.08
CA LYS A 121 -13.28 9.33 1.64
C LYS A 121 -13.83 10.55 0.90
N LYS A 122 -12.97 11.38 0.31
CA LYS A 122 -13.43 12.49 -0.54
C LYS A 122 -14.23 11.87 -1.68
N THR A 123 -15.54 12.06 -1.66
CA THR A 123 -16.38 11.80 -2.83
C THR A 123 -16.02 12.86 -3.85
N THR A 124 -15.08 12.55 -4.74
CA THR A 124 -14.88 13.33 -5.96
C THR A 124 -16.13 13.11 -6.80
N ASN A 125 -17.06 14.06 -6.75
CA ASN A 125 -18.12 14.21 -7.76
C ASN A 125 -17.51 14.54 -9.12
#